data_AF-A0A7I4D8Q7-F1
#
_entry.id   AF-A0A7I4D8Q7-F1
#
_cell.length_a   1.000
_cell.length_b   1.000
_cell.length_c   1.000
_cell.angle_alpha   90.00
_cell.angle_beta   90.00
_cell.angle_gamma   90.00
#
_symmetry.space_group_name_H-M   'P 1'
#
loop_
_entity.id
_entity.type
_entity.pdbx_description
1 polymer ?
#
loop_
_entity_poly.entity_id
_entity_poly.type
_entity_poly.pdbx_seq_one_letter_code
_entity_poly.pdbx_strand_id
1 'polypeptide(L)'
;MVCLLVATKADPASIGPASALLSLCSSWTRGPDIDNNPSYRTRDVRMIHLQDKIVYEDFLEQRWETVTGENVSEIIFMSRHTAASNRPALTVHPIGIPHLEHDANSPAGGKPGRASPPNSRIGAWFRLLKSTAANNNLLPEFEVTLEATHHGPWTEVPAMFVEIGSTEDYWRREDAAATVASVFMKGLGLDGDQAVGCWSEEIHAGEKVLLGIGGGHYAPRHTDIAQKDGVWVGHLLSGYSLLMSDPGANVKDYDKIEGTWKEAILEAVSATKRAFPGGEVVAHLDAIVTLKFIFWVVSGLLRLLELHCMCATGLFSSHHPSHHRTLTNSNDEVLCAHQVHEIRRGFLPIWLPVCIC
;
A
#
# COMPACT_ATOMS: atom_id res chain seq x y z
N MET A 1 5.96 23.06 -3.37
CA MET A 1 6.20 21.63 -3.60
C MET A 1 5.31 21.17 -4.75
N VAL A 2 5.66 20.09 -5.42
CA VAL A 2 4.91 19.56 -6.57
C VAL A 2 4.64 18.06 -6.43
N CYS A 3 3.51 17.60 -6.95
CA CYS A 3 3.23 16.17 -7.16
C CYS A 3 3.76 15.75 -8.54
N LEU A 4 4.54 14.66 -8.59
CA LEU A 4 4.97 14.06 -9.87
C LEU A 4 4.05 12.90 -10.24
N LEU A 5 3.40 13.02 -11.39
CA LEU A 5 2.81 11.90 -12.12
C LEU A 5 3.86 11.33 -13.08
N VAL A 6 4.05 10.02 -13.05
CA VAL A 6 5.08 9.36 -13.84
C VAL A 6 4.42 8.36 -14.77
N ALA A 7 4.65 8.57 -16.07
CA ALA A 7 4.29 7.62 -17.11
C ALA A 7 5.51 7.21 -17.92
N THR A 8 5.45 6.09 -18.64
CA THR A 8 6.52 5.63 -19.53
C THR A 8 6.00 5.14 -20.87
N LYS A 9 6.78 5.35 -21.94
CA LYS A 9 6.49 4.76 -23.25
C LYS A 9 6.78 3.27 -23.33
N ALA A 10 7.55 2.72 -22.39
CA ALA A 10 7.82 1.28 -22.31
C ALA A 10 6.60 0.46 -21.82
N ASP A 11 5.53 1.12 -21.41
CA ASP A 11 4.36 0.50 -20.78
C ASP A 11 3.04 0.98 -21.41
N PRO A 12 2.26 0.10 -22.08
CA PRO A 12 0.99 0.47 -22.68
C PRO A 12 -0.06 0.95 -21.68
N ALA A 13 -0.07 0.41 -20.44
CA ALA A 13 -1.01 0.82 -19.39
C ALA A 13 -0.67 2.20 -18.82
N SER A 14 0.52 2.72 -19.11
CA SER A 14 0.96 4.04 -18.70
C SER A 14 0.55 5.13 -19.70
N ILE A 15 0.62 4.80 -21.00
CA ILE A 15 0.35 5.74 -22.10
C ILE A 15 -1.11 6.21 -22.10
N GLY A 16 -2.06 5.27 -21.97
CA GLY A 16 -3.50 5.56 -22.03
C GLY A 16 -3.95 6.58 -20.97
N PRO A 17 -3.78 6.28 -19.68
CA PRO A 17 -4.17 7.19 -18.60
C PRO A 17 -3.50 8.57 -18.69
N ALA A 18 -2.19 8.61 -19.03
CA ALA A 18 -1.48 9.87 -19.19
C ALA A 18 -2.07 10.72 -20.32
N SER A 19 -2.29 10.13 -21.50
CA SER A 19 -2.88 10.83 -22.64
C SER A 19 -4.32 11.29 -22.37
N ALA A 20 -5.13 10.44 -21.73
CA ALA A 20 -6.49 10.79 -21.33
C ALA A 20 -6.50 11.95 -20.33
N LEU A 21 -5.64 11.93 -19.31
CA LEU A 21 -5.56 13.01 -18.32
C LEU A 21 -5.10 14.35 -18.93
N LEU A 22 -4.13 14.33 -19.83
CA LEU A 22 -3.72 15.52 -20.58
C LEU A 22 -4.86 16.10 -21.41
N SER A 23 -5.75 15.25 -21.92
CA SER A 23 -6.90 15.65 -22.73
C SER A 23 -8.08 16.16 -21.91
N LEU A 24 -8.22 15.72 -20.65
CA LEU A 24 -9.32 16.14 -19.75
C LEU A 24 -9.18 17.58 -19.25
N CYS A 25 -7.98 18.16 -19.29
CA CYS A 25 -7.74 19.50 -18.76
C CYS A 25 -6.89 20.35 -19.72
N SER A 26 -7.45 21.43 -20.27
CA SER A 26 -6.70 22.32 -21.18
C SER A 26 -5.63 23.17 -20.50
N SER A 27 -5.48 23.10 -19.17
CA SER A 27 -4.49 23.86 -18.41
C SER A 27 -3.08 23.26 -18.44
N TRP A 28 -2.93 22.04 -18.96
CA TRP A 28 -1.62 21.43 -19.13
C TRP A 28 -0.78 22.21 -20.14
N THR A 29 0.45 22.53 -19.73
CA THR A 29 1.45 23.17 -20.59
C THR A 29 2.74 22.38 -20.60
N ARG A 30 3.57 22.58 -21.61
CA ARG A 30 4.89 21.95 -21.72
C ARG A 30 5.78 22.36 -20.53
N GLY A 31 6.36 21.38 -19.85
CA GLY A 31 7.38 21.56 -18.82
C GLY A 31 8.81 21.37 -19.36
N PRO A 32 9.83 21.47 -18.49
CA PRO A 32 11.22 21.21 -18.85
C PRO A 32 11.46 19.72 -19.15
N ASP A 33 12.53 19.42 -19.88
CA ASP A 33 12.95 18.03 -20.09
C ASP A 33 13.83 17.54 -18.95
N ILE A 34 13.57 16.33 -18.48
CA ILE A 34 14.31 15.69 -17.38
C ILE A 34 14.95 14.42 -17.96
N ASP A 35 16.28 14.35 -18.03
CA ASP A 35 17.01 13.24 -18.66
C ASP A 35 16.55 12.94 -20.10
N ASN A 36 16.27 13.98 -20.89
CA ASN A 36 15.67 13.91 -22.24
C ASN A 36 14.22 13.38 -22.27
N ASN A 37 13.57 13.25 -21.12
CA ASN A 37 12.18 12.85 -21.03
C ASN A 37 11.27 14.08 -21.02
N PRO A 38 10.22 14.10 -21.87
CA PRO A 38 9.27 15.19 -21.87
C PRO A 38 8.48 15.26 -20.55
N SER A 39 8.34 16.48 -19.99
CA SER A 39 7.36 16.76 -18.95
C SER A 39 6.25 17.77 -19.33
N TYR A 40 5.17 17.74 -18.56
CA TYR A 40 4.02 18.64 -18.64
C TYR A 40 3.71 19.16 -17.24
N ARG A 41 3.10 20.34 -17.16
CA ARG A 41 2.77 20.98 -15.89
C ARG A 41 1.38 21.59 -15.90
N THR A 42 0.69 21.48 -14.77
CA THR A 42 -0.48 22.27 -14.43
C THR A 42 -0.49 22.49 -12.92
N ARG A 43 -0.74 23.73 -12.46
CA ARG A 43 -0.71 24.10 -11.03
C ARG A 43 0.52 23.54 -10.31
N ASP A 44 0.34 22.73 -9.28
CA ASP A 44 1.33 22.02 -8.48
C ASP A 44 1.53 20.57 -8.90
N VAL A 45 0.93 20.14 -10.01
CA VAL A 45 1.11 18.80 -10.58
C VAL A 45 2.03 18.87 -11.80
N ARG A 46 2.94 17.90 -11.88
CA ARG A 46 3.83 17.69 -13.02
C ARG A 46 3.60 16.29 -13.53
N MET A 47 3.73 16.10 -14.84
CA MET A 47 3.68 14.79 -15.46
C MET A 47 4.94 14.58 -16.27
N ILE A 48 5.69 13.52 -16.00
CA ILE A 48 6.88 13.14 -16.78
C ILE A 48 6.59 11.88 -17.59
N HIS A 49 7.02 11.87 -18.84
CA HIS A 49 6.90 10.74 -19.77
C HIS A 49 8.28 10.14 -20.02
N LEU A 50 8.63 9.14 -19.23
CA LEU A 50 9.87 8.39 -19.34
C LEU A 50 9.93 7.54 -20.61
N GLN A 51 11.13 7.16 -21.03
CA GLN A 51 11.33 6.21 -22.13
C GLN A 51 11.39 4.76 -21.64
N ASP A 52 12.01 4.53 -20.48
CA ASP A 52 12.38 3.21 -19.97
C ASP A 52 11.48 2.75 -18.82
N LYS A 53 11.75 1.56 -18.28
CA LYS A 53 10.92 0.91 -17.26
C LYS A 53 10.95 1.67 -15.93
N ILE A 54 9.78 2.11 -15.47
CA ILE A 54 9.57 2.89 -14.23
C ILE A 54 10.20 2.26 -12.99
N VAL A 55 10.18 0.93 -12.89
CA VAL A 55 10.67 0.22 -11.69
C VAL A 55 12.16 0.43 -11.39
N TYR A 56 12.95 0.91 -12.35
CA TYR A 56 14.38 1.22 -12.17
C TYR A 56 14.68 2.72 -12.01
N GLU A 57 13.65 3.56 -11.92
CA GLU A 57 13.78 5.01 -11.89
C GLU A 57 13.99 5.53 -10.45
N ASP A 58 14.97 4.97 -9.75
CA ASP A 58 15.33 5.37 -8.40
C ASP A 58 15.68 6.87 -8.35
N PHE A 59 15.35 7.51 -7.21
CA PHE A 59 15.64 8.92 -6.91
C PHE A 59 15.13 9.91 -7.97
N LEU A 60 13.99 9.61 -8.60
CA LEU A 60 13.41 10.47 -9.64
C LEU A 60 13.10 11.88 -9.10
N GLU A 61 12.67 12.00 -7.84
CA GLU A 61 12.46 13.27 -7.15
C GLU A 61 13.73 14.13 -7.09
N GLN A 62 14.88 13.51 -6.81
CA GLN A 62 16.15 14.23 -6.69
C GLN A 62 16.63 14.70 -8.07
N ARG A 63 16.45 13.87 -9.11
CA ARG A 63 16.74 14.24 -10.50
C ARG A 63 15.84 15.39 -10.96
N TRP A 64 14.56 15.34 -10.63
CA TRP A 64 13.62 16.44 -10.90
C TRP A 64 14.04 17.74 -10.22
N GLU A 65 14.32 17.69 -8.91
CA GLU A 65 14.75 18.84 -8.12
C GLU A 65 16.06 19.45 -8.65
N THR A 66 17.03 18.61 -9.01
CA THR A 66 18.32 19.06 -9.56
C THR A 66 18.15 19.86 -10.84
N VAL A 67 17.24 19.44 -11.72
CA VAL A 67 17.01 20.11 -13.02
C VAL A 67 16.11 21.33 -12.90
N THR A 68 15.09 21.29 -12.04
CA THR A 68 14.01 22.29 -12.04
C THR A 68 14.05 23.25 -10.86
N GLY A 69 14.70 22.87 -9.76
CA GLY A 69 14.62 23.56 -8.47
C GLY A 69 13.27 23.38 -7.75
N GLU A 70 12.34 22.59 -8.27
CA GLU A 70 11.03 22.34 -7.66
C GLU A 70 11.08 21.14 -6.71
N ASN A 71 10.86 21.37 -5.42
CA ASN A 71 10.77 20.28 -4.43
C ASN A 71 9.56 19.37 -4.69
N VAL A 72 9.77 18.06 -4.72
CA VAL A 72 8.72 17.06 -4.93
C VAL A 72 8.13 16.64 -3.59
N SER A 73 6.80 16.68 -3.46
CA SER A 73 6.11 16.22 -2.23
C SER A 73 5.65 14.77 -2.29
N GLU A 74 5.36 14.25 -3.49
CA GLU A 74 4.88 12.89 -3.70
C GLU A 74 5.04 12.48 -5.16
N ILE A 75 5.14 11.16 -5.41
CA ILE A 75 5.18 10.58 -6.75
C ILE A 75 4.05 9.55 -6.92
N ILE A 76 3.38 9.56 -8.07
CA ILE A 76 2.36 8.58 -8.41
C ILE A 76 2.68 8.00 -9.79
N PHE A 77 2.89 6.69 -9.81
CA PHE A 77 3.30 5.96 -11.00
C PHE A 77 2.09 5.35 -11.72
N MET A 78 2.02 5.54 -13.04
CA MET A 78 1.07 4.87 -13.93
C MET A 78 1.76 3.69 -14.57
N SER A 79 1.25 2.47 -14.36
CA SER A 79 1.93 1.25 -14.79
C SER A 79 0.95 0.15 -15.12
N ARG A 80 1.46 -0.90 -15.75
CA ARG A 80 0.75 -2.15 -15.90
C ARG A 80 0.93 -3.01 -14.67
N HIS A 81 -0.16 -3.67 -14.33
CA HIS A 81 -0.14 -4.85 -13.49
C HIS A 81 -0.07 -6.10 -14.37
N THR A 82 0.71 -7.11 -13.99
CA THR A 82 0.76 -8.42 -14.66
C THR A 82 0.47 -9.54 -13.68
N ALA A 83 -0.52 -10.38 -14.00
CA ALA A 83 -0.95 -11.48 -13.14
C ALA A 83 -1.05 -12.78 -13.93
N ALA A 84 -0.53 -13.88 -13.38
CA ALA A 84 -0.66 -15.21 -13.98
C ALA A 84 -2.11 -15.68 -14.14
N SER A 85 -3.04 -15.11 -13.36
CA SER A 85 -4.48 -15.40 -13.46
C SER A 85 -5.13 -14.79 -14.70
N ASN A 86 -4.46 -13.82 -15.36
CA ASN A 86 -4.98 -12.99 -16.45
C ASN A 86 -6.31 -12.29 -16.12
N ARG A 87 -6.68 -12.18 -14.84
CA ARG A 87 -7.90 -11.50 -14.43
C ARG A 87 -7.75 -9.98 -14.60
N PRO A 88 -8.73 -9.28 -15.18
CA PRO A 88 -8.68 -7.83 -15.31
C PRO A 88 -8.73 -7.19 -13.92
N ALA A 89 -7.84 -6.24 -13.68
CA ALA A 89 -7.78 -5.55 -12.40
C ALA A 89 -7.38 -4.08 -12.55
N LEU A 90 -7.91 -3.23 -11.69
CA LEU A 90 -7.41 -1.88 -11.44
C LEU A 90 -6.88 -1.85 -10.01
N THR A 91 -5.63 -1.46 -9.83
CA THR A 91 -4.95 -1.63 -8.55
C THR A 91 -4.24 -0.38 -8.08
N VAL A 92 -4.00 -0.33 -6.77
CA VAL A 92 -3.19 0.69 -6.11
C VAL A 92 -2.31 0.00 -5.10
N HIS A 93 -1.03 0.36 -5.04
CA HIS A 93 -0.14 -0.22 -4.04
C HIS A 93 1.05 0.66 -3.65
N PRO A 94 1.55 0.50 -2.41
CA PRO A 94 2.81 1.09 -1.99
C PRO A 94 4.02 0.36 -2.63
N ILE A 95 5.17 1.02 -2.66
CA ILE A 95 6.39 0.50 -3.30
C ILE A 95 7.46 0.12 -2.27
N GLY A 96 8.32 -0.81 -2.64
CA GLY A 96 9.45 -1.22 -1.83
C GLY A 96 9.71 -2.71 -1.83
N ILE A 97 10.92 -3.08 -1.40
CA ILE A 97 11.40 -4.46 -1.30
C ILE A 97 12.03 -4.70 0.09
N PRO A 98 11.27 -4.46 1.18
CA PRO A 98 11.82 -4.49 2.54
C PRO A 98 12.21 -5.89 3.02
N HIS A 99 11.83 -6.93 2.29
CA HIS A 99 12.08 -8.34 2.61
C HIS A 99 13.43 -8.86 2.08
N LEU A 100 14.11 -8.10 1.22
CA LEU A 100 15.40 -8.50 0.68
C LEU A 100 16.53 -8.03 1.58
N GLU A 101 17.61 -8.80 1.66
CA GLU A 101 18.87 -8.37 2.27
C GLU A 101 19.45 -7.16 1.53
N HIS A 102 20.19 -6.29 2.21
CA HIS A 102 20.65 -5.01 1.65
C HIS A 102 21.58 -5.13 0.42
N ASP A 103 22.27 -6.26 0.27
CA ASP A 103 23.17 -6.57 -0.86
C ASP A 103 22.53 -7.50 -1.91
N ALA A 104 21.25 -7.87 -1.73
CA ALA A 104 20.56 -8.74 -2.65
C ALA A 104 20.30 -8.07 -4.01
N ASN A 105 20.24 -8.87 -5.07
CA ASN A 105 19.82 -8.38 -6.37
C ASN A 105 18.30 -8.12 -6.38
N SER A 106 17.86 -6.98 -6.95
CA SER A 106 16.46 -6.69 -7.21
C SER A 106 16.17 -6.64 -8.72
N PRO A 107 15.66 -7.74 -9.32
CA PRO A 107 15.33 -7.78 -10.73
C PRO A 107 14.25 -6.77 -11.15
N ALA A 108 13.43 -6.30 -10.22
CA ALA A 108 12.38 -5.30 -10.46
C ALA A 108 12.70 -3.96 -9.78
N GLY A 109 14.00 -3.63 -9.63
CA GLY A 109 14.48 -2.33 -9.18
C GLY A 109 14.17 -1.98 -7.73
N GLY A 110 14.42 -0.73 -7.35
CA GLY A 110 14.33 -0.27 -5.97
C GLY A 110 15.52 -0.69 -5.11
N LYS A 111 15.47 -0.31 -3.83
CA LYS A 111 16.57 -0.49 -2.88
C LYS A 111 16.32 -1.66 -1.92
N PRO A 112 17.11 -2.75 -1.97
CA PRO A 112 16.92 -3.93 -1.11
C PRO A 112 16.90 -3.59 0.38
N GLY A 113 15.96 -4.21 1.09
CA GLY A 113 15.74 -4.00 2.53
C GLY A 113 15.08 -2.66 2.85
N ARG A 114 14.55 -1.94 1.85
CA ARG A 114 13.95 -0.61 2.03
C ARG A 114 12.53 -0.54 1.48
N ALA A 115 11.72 0.34 2.08
CA ALA A 115 10.39 0.71 1.62
C ALA A 115 10.23 2.23 1.56
N SER A 116 9.81 2.75 0.40
CA SER A 116 9.57 4.19 0.26
C SER A 116 8.36 4.58 1.11
N PRO A 117 8.27 5.82 1.62
CA PRO A 117 7.07 6.22 2.35
C PRO A 117 5.83 5.94 1.49
N PRO A 118 4.80 5.28 2.03
CA PRO A 118 3.59 5.00 1.26
C PRO A 118 2.85 6.32 0.99
N ASN A 119 2.29 6.48 -0.21
CA ASN A 119 1.48 7.65 -0.49
C ASN A 119 0.22 7.67 0.40
N SER A 120 -0.05 8.80 1.08
CA SER A 120 -1.21 8.92 1.96
C SER A 120 -2.56 8.69 1.26
N ARG A 121 -2.57 8.85 -0.06
CA ARG A 121 -3.75 8.69 -0.90
C ARG A 121 -4.18 7.25 -1.11
N ILE A 122 -3.35 6.23 -0.84
CA ILE A 122 -3.62 4.82 -1.20
C ILE A 122 -5.04 4.37 -0.83
N GLY A 123 -5.45 4.53 0.44
CA GLY A 123 -6.77 4.11 0.90
C GLY A 123 -7.91 4.87 0.23
N ALA A 124 -7.79 6.21 0.17
CA ALA A 124 -8.81 7.06 -0.40
C ALA A 124 -8.93 6.89 -1.93
N TRP A 125 -7.81 6.70 -2.63
CA TRP A 125 -7.75 6.51 -4.07
C TRP A 125 -8.19 5.11 -4.47
N PHE A 126 -7.97 4.10 -3.65
CA PHE A 126 -8.60 2.80 -3.84
C PHE A 126 -10.14 2.91 -3.81
N ARG A 127 -10.72 3.64 -2.84
CA ARG A 127 -12.17 3.88 -2.78
C ARG A 127 -12.66 4.74 -3.96
N LEU A 128 -11.89 5.76 -4.36
CA LEU A 128 -12.18 6.60 -5.52
C LEU A 128 -12.13 5.81 -6.83
N LEU A 129 -11.15 4.93 -7.00
CA LEU A 129 -10.99 4.04 -8.14
C LEU A 129 -12.17 3.06 -8.21
N LYS A 130 -12.54 2.44 -7.09
CA LYS A 130 -13.68 1.52 -7.01
C LYS A 130 -15.00 2.19 -7.40
N SER A 131 -15.29 3.37 -6.85
CA SER A 131 -16.51 4.12 -7.16
C SER A 131 -16.52 4.64 -8.60
N THR A 132 -15.39 5.12 -9.12
CA THR A 132 -15.28 5.58 -10.51
C THR A 132 -15.42 4.43 -11.49
N ALA A 133 -14.81 3.28 -11.22
CA ALA A 133 -14.96 2.06 -12.01
C ALA A 133 -16.41 1.55 -12.00
N ALA A 134 -17.12 1.65 -10.87
CA ALA A 134 -18.54 1.34 -10.79
C ALA A 134 -19.38 2.24 -11.70
N ASN A 135 -19.16 3.55 -11.62
CA ASN A 135 -19.88 4.55 -12.42
C ASN A 135 -19.62 4.39 -13.93
N ASN A 136 -18.44 3.89 -14.29
CA ASN A 136 -18.06 3.62 -15.67
C ASN A 136 -18.35 2.17 -16.11
N ASN A 137 -19.11 1.40 -15.32
CA ASN A 137 -19.51 0.02 -15.61
C ASN A 137 -18.35 -0.98 -15.84
N LEU A 138 -17.20 -0.76 -15.20
CA LEU A 138 -16.06 -1.67 -15.30
C LEU A 138 -16.13 -2.85 -14.32
N LEU A 139 -16.82 -2.71 -13.18
CA LEU A 139 -16.85 -3.73 -12.13
C LEU A 139 -17.38 -5.13 -12.51
N PRO A 140 -18.27 -5.31 -13.52
CA PRO A 140 -18.62 -6.65 -13.98
C PRO A 140 -17.43 -7.45 -14.53
N GLU A 141 -16.34 -6.76 -14.90
CA GLU A 141 -15.17 -7.34 -15.56
C GLU A 141 -13.87 -7.10 -14.77
N PHE A 142 -13.65 -5.88 -14.30
CA PHE A 142 -12.47 -5.48 -13.54
C PHE A 142 -12.68 -5.64 -12.04
N GLU A 143 -11.75 -6.36 -11.42
CA GLU A 143 -11.58 -6.32 -9.98
C GLU A 143 -10.84 -5.04 -9.57
N VAL A 144 -11.34 -4.32 -8.56
CA VAL A 144 -10.60 -3.20 -7.97
C VAL A 144 -10.06 -3.64 -6.62
N THR A 145 -8.73 -3.70 -6.48
CA THR A 145 -8.07 -4.21 -5.27
C THR A 145 -6.79 -3.45 -4.94
N LEU A 146 -6.32 -3.59 -3.70
CA LEU A 146 -4.95 -3.23 -3.34
C LEU A 146 -3.99 -4.36 -3.70
N GLU A 147 -2.71 -4.03 -3.81
CA GLU A 147 -1.62 -5.01 -3.81
C GLU A 147 -0.67 -4.78 -2.64
N ALA A 148 0.07 -5.83 -2.31
CA ALA A 148 1.13 -5.78 -1.31
C ALA A 148 2.27 -4.85 -1.75
N THR A 149 3.03 -4.35 -0.78
CA THR A 149 4.27 -3.61 -1.01
C THR A 149 5.25 -4.49 -1.78
N HIS A 150 5.62 -4.07 -3.00
CA HIS A 150 6.56 -4.80 -3.83
C HIS A 150 7.23 -3.90 -4.88
N HIS A 151 8.36 -4.41 -5.40
CA HIS A 151 9.24 -3.85 -6.43
C HIS A 151 9.67 -2.37 -6.24
N GLY A 152 10.51 -1.90 -7.15
CA GLY A 152 10.96 -0.51 -7.22
C GLY A 152 9.99 0.42 -7.95
N PRO A 153 10.36 1.69 -8.15
CA PRO A 153 11.66 2.27 -7.81
C PRO A 153 11.80 2.58 -6.32
N TRP A 154 12.95 3.11 -5.92
CA TRP A 154 13.17 3.74 -4.63
C TRP A 154 13.00 5.26 -4.73
N THR A 155 12.14 5.80 -3.87
CA THR A 155 11.95 7.24 -3.66
C THR A 155 12.08 7.57 -2.17
N GLU A 156 12.57 8.77 -1.84
CA GLU A 156 12.62 9.26 -0.46
C GLU A 156 11.32 9.96 -0.03
N VAL A 157 10.52 10.39 -1.01
CA VAL A 157 9.20 11.01 -0.86
C VAL A 157 8.08 9.97 -0.96
N PRO A 158 6.86 10.26 -0.43
CA PRO A 158 5.70 9.40 -0.54
C PRO A 158 5.39 8.96 -1.97
N ALA A 159 5.17 7.66 -2.16
CA ALA A 159 4.93 7.08 -3.47
C ALA A 159 3.92 5.93 -3.50
N MET A 160 3.26 5.76 -4.65
CA MET A 160 2.39 4.63 -4.95
C MET A 160 2.32 4.38 -6.45
N PHE A 161 1.91 3.17 -6.82
CA PHE A 161 1.44 2.87 -8.18
C PHE A 161 -0.08 2.89 -8.25
N VAL A 162 -0.59 3.27 -9.41
CA VAL A 162 -1.97 3.06 -9.85
C VAL A 162 -1.89 2.33 -11.18
N GLU A 163 -2.44 1.12 -11.23
CA GLU A 163 -2.18 0.20 -12.35
C GLU A 163 -3.45 -0.31 -13.04
N ILE A 164 -3.27 -0.70 -14.31
CA ILE A 164 -4.24 -1.44 -15.11
C ILE A 164 -3.66 -2.81 -15.41
N GLY A 165 -4.44 -3.85 -15.16
CA GLY A 165 -4.04 -5.23 -15.37
C GLY A 165 -5.12 -6.08 -16.02
N SER A 166 -4.81 -7.32 -16.40
CA SER A 166 -3.51 -7.97 -16.18
C SER A 166 -2.81 -8.42 -17.46
N THR A 167 -3.34 -8.05 -18.63
CA THR A 167 -2.84 -8.46 -19.96
C THR A 167 -2.84 -7.27 -20.91
N GLU A 168 -2.17 -7.42 -22.06
CA GLU A 168 -2.07 -6.36 -23.07
C GLU A 168 -3.44 -5.87 -23.57
N ASP A 169 -4.41 -6.77 -23.71
CA ASP A 169 -5.78 -6.42 -24.09
C ASP A 169 -6.40 -5.43 -23.10
N TYR A 170 -6.15 -5.60 -21.80
CA TYR A 170 -6.66 -4.70 -20.76
C TYR A 170 -5.82 -3.44 -20.61
N TRP A 171 -4.49 -3.53 -20.76
CA TRP A 171 -3.58 -2.38 -20.67
C TRP A 171 -3.91 -1.28 -21.68
N ARG A 172 -4.44 -1.67 -22.86
CA ARG A 172 -4.79 -0.75 -23.95
C ARG A 172 -6.25 -0.31 -23.95
N ARG A 173 -7.07 -0.76 -22.99
CA ARG A 173 -8.49 -0.38 -22.94
C ARG A 173 -8.64 1.11 -22.66
N GLU A 174 -9.27 1.80 -23.59
CA GLU A 174 -9.49 3.26 -23.52
C GLU A 174 -10.40 3.67 -22.35
N ASP A 175 -11.40 2.86 -22.02
CA ASP A 175 -12.32 3.16 -20.93
C ASP A 175 -11.73 2.87 -19.54
N ALA A 176 -10.87 1.86 -19.42
CA ALA A 176 -10.03 1.66 -18.25
C ALA A 176 -9.06 2.84 -18.07
N ALA A 177 -8.39 3.26 -19.15
CA ALA A 177 -7.52 4.42 -19.15
C ALA A 177 -8.24 5.73 -18.77
N ALA A 178 -9.43 5.96 -19.33
CA ALA A 178 -10.26 7.13 -19.00
C ALA A 178 -10.77 7.10 -17.55
N THR A 179 -11.07 5.91 -17.02
CA THR A 179 -11.44 5.72 -15.61
C THR A 179 -10.28 6.11 -14.70
N VAL A 180 -9.08 5.59 -14.95
CA VAL A 180 -7.88 5.92 -14.17
C VAL A 180 -7.55 7.42 -14.30
N ALA A 181 -7.62 7.99 -15.49
CA ALA A 181 -7.45 9.44 -15.70
C ALA A 181 -8.47 10.27 -14.91
N SER A 182 -9.72 9.84 -14.83
CA SER A 182 -10.75 10.49 -14.01
C SER A 182 -10.44 10.44 -12.51
N VAL A 183 -9.83 9.34 -12.05
CA VAL A 183 -9.34 9.21 -10.66
C VAL A 183 -8.20 10.20 -10.40
N PHE A 184 -7.23 10.32 -11.31
CA PHE A 184 -6.17 11.33 -11.19
C PHE A 184 -6.75 12.75 -11.19
N MET A 185 -7.71 13.02 -12.07
CA MET A 185 -8.35 14.32 -12.19
C MET A 185 -9.00 14.75 -10.87
N LYS A 186 -9.85 13.88 -10.29
CA LYS A 186 -10.53 14.14 -9.01
C LYS A 186 -9.58 14.07 -7.82
N GLY A 187 -8.73 13.05 -7.80
CA GLY A 187 -7.84 12.74 -6.69
C GLY A 187 -6.83 13.85 -6.41
N LEU A 188 -6.38 14.54 -7.46
CA LEU A 188 -5.48 15.68 -7.38
C LEU A 188 -6.21 17.04 -7.37
N GLY A 189 -7.55 17.06 -7.31
CA GLY A 189 -8.34 18.29 -7.35
C GLY A 189 -8.15 19.07 -8.67
N LEU A 190 -7.86 18.38 -9.76
CA LEU A 190 -7.63 19.02 -11.05
C LEU A 190 -8.92 19.58 -11.68
N ASP A 191 -10.08 19.12 -11.24
CA ASP A 191 -11.40 19.61 -11.67
C ASP A 191 -11.88 20.86 -10.90
N GLY A 192 -11.09 21.32 -9.91
CA GLY A 192 -11.41 22.49 -9.08
C GLY A 192 -11.97 22.12 -7.71
N ASP A 193 -12.28 20.85 -7.48
CA ASP A 193 -12.67 20.34 -6.16
C ASP A 193 -11.45 20.10 -5.26
N GLN A 194 -11.70 19.79 -3.99
CA GLN A 194 -10.64 19.47 -3.03
C GLN A 194 -9.98 18.13 -3.38
N ALA A 195 -8.63 18.11 -3.39
CA ALA A 195 -7.86 16.90 -3.59
C ALA A 195 -8.19 15.83 -2.52
N VAL A 196 -8.21 14.56 -2.95
CA VAL A 196 -8.66 13.43 -2.13
C VAL A 196 -7.46 12.70 -1.52
N GLY A 197 -7.52 12.44 -0.21
CA GLY A 197 -6.53 11.63 0.50
C GLY A 197 -5.24 12.36 0.87
N CYS A 198 -5.28 13.69 1.03
CA CYS A 198 -4.15 14.46 1.52
C CYS A 198 -4.00 14.30 3.04
N TRP A 199 -2.85 13.85 3.51
CA TRP A 199 -2.52 13.87 4.94
C TRP A 199 -2.08 15.26 5.41
N SER A 200 -2.45 15.59 6.64
CA SER A 200 -1.98 16.77 7.38
C SER A 200 -1.88 16.38 8.84
N GLU A 201 -0.69 16.53 9.44
CA GLU A 201 -0.48 16.24 10.87
C GLU A 201 -1.39 17.10 11.76
N GLU A 202 -1.61 18.37 11.41
CA GLU A 202 -2.47 19.28 12.16
C GLU A 202 -3.91 18.78 12.27
N ILE A 203 -4.40 18.11 11.22
CA ILE A 203 -5.80 17.66 11.12
C ILE A 203 -5.95 16.22 11.57
N HIS A 204 -4.98 15.36 11.23
CA HIS A 204 -5.12 13.91 11.31
C HIS A 204 -4.20 13.26 12.37
N ALA A 205 -3.49 14.03 13.19
CA ALA A 205 -2.75 13.46 14.31
C ALA A 205 -3.67 12.62 15.21
N GLY A 206 -3.20 11.42 15.59
CA GLY A 206 -3.97 10.42 16.32
C GLY A 206 -4.86 9.52 15.45
N GLU A 207 -5.01 9.80 14.14
CA GLU A 207 -5.77 8.91 13.27
C GLU A 207 -5.01 7.60 12.99
N LYS A 208 -5.78 6.52 12.80
CA LYS A 208 -5.23 5.18 12.65
C LYS A 208 -4.81 4.92 11.21
N VAL A 209 -3.59 4.41 11.06
CA VAL A 209 -3.00 4.04 9.77
C VAL A 209 -2.80 2.54 9.72
N LEU A 210 -3.45 1.89 8.75
CA LEU A 210 -3.37 0.44 8.56
C LEU A 210 -1.98 0.03 8.09
N LEU A 211 -1.33 -0.86 8.85
CA LEU A 211 -0.22 -1.69 8.39
C LEU A 211 -0.74 -3.12 8.19
N GLY A 212 -0.84 -3.57 6.95
CA GLY A 212 -1.25 -4.95 6.65
C GLY A 212 -0.08 -5.91 6.79
N ILE A 213 -0.26 -7.01 7.50
CA ILE A 213 0.74 -8.08 7.61
C ILE A 213 0.07 -9.42 7.32
N GLY A 214 0.54 -10.07 6.26
CA GLY A 214 0.06 -11.36 5.81
C GLY A 214 -0.67 -11.37 4.48
N GLY A 215 -1.26 -12.54 4.20
CA GLY A 215 -2.05 -12.77 3.00
C GLY A 215 -1.21 -13.00 1.74
N GLY A 216 -1.90 -13.06 0.61
CA GLY A 216 -1.28 -13.11 -0.72
C GLY A 216 -1.00 -11.71 -1.28
N HIS A 217 -0.57 -11.67 -2.54
CA HIS A 217 -0.23 -10.44 -3.26
C HIS A 217 -1.38 -9.41 -3.30
N TYR A 218 -2.62 -9.83 -3.54
CA TYR A 218 -3.80 -8.93 -3.56
C TYR A 218 -4.39 -8.61 -2.18
N ALA A 219 -3.80 -9.10 -1.09
CA ALA A 219 -4.11 -8.70 0.28
C ALA A 219 -5.63 -8.54 0.62
N PRO A 220 -6.52 -9.48 0.25
CA PRO A 220 -7.97 -9.23 0.20
C PRO A 220 -8.58 -8.82 1.55
N ARG A 221 -8.09 -9.39 2.67
CA ARG A 221 -8.57 -9.01 4.02
C ARG A 221 -8.17 -7.59 4.42
N HIS A 222 -7.00 -7.13 3.98
CA HIS A 222 -6.57 -5.76 4.18
C HIS A 222 -7.39 -4.82 3.28
N THR A 223 -7.68 -5.25 2.04
CA THR A 223 -8.58 -4.55 1.12
C THR A 223 -9.98 -4.35 1.73
N ASP A 224 -10.56 -5.37 2.38
CA ASP A 224 -11.87 -5.26 3.05
C ASP A 224 -11.90 -4.18 4.14
N ILE A 225 -10.77 -3.98 4.85
CA ILE A 225 -10.65 -2.90 5.84
C ILE A 225 -10.48 -1.56 5.15
N ALA A 226 -9.61 -1.46 4.14
CA ALA A 226 -9.34 -0.23 3.40
C ALA A 226 -10.57 0.32 2.64
N GLN A 227 -11.56 -0.54 2.36
CA GLN A 227 -12.85 -0.13 1.77
C GLN A 227 -13.67 0.76 2.70
N LYS A 228 -13.44 0.71 4.01
CA LYS A 228 -14.16 1.53 4.97
C LYS A 228 -13.68 2.98 4.90
N ASP A 229 -14.61 3.91 5.02
CA ASP A 229 -14.29 5.33 5.08
C ASP A 229 -13.42 5.67 6.29
N GLY A 230 -12.57 6.67 6.15
CA GLY A 230 -11.63 7.11 7.19
C GLY A 230 -10.44 6.18 7.44
N VAL A 231 -10.30 5.07 6.69
CA VAL A 231 -9.12 4.20 6.81
C VAL A 231 -7.98 4.73 5.94
N TRP A 232 -6.88 5.09 6.60
CA TRP A 232 -5.58 5.33 5.99
C TRP A 232 -4.81 4.02 5.82
N VAL A 233 -4.06 3.92 4.73
CA VAL A 233 -3.34 2.70 4.38
C VAL A 233 -1.86 3.03 4.21
N GLY A 234 -1.03 2.39 5.04
CA GLY A 234 0.42 2.39 4.91
C GLY A 234 0.90 1.24 4.05
N HIS A 235 1.92 0.53 4.50
CA HIS A 235 2.41 -0.66 3.80
C HIS A 235 1.54 -1.91 4.03
N LEU A 236 1.55 -2.79 3.03
CA LEU A 236 0.89 -4.10 3.06
C LEU A 236 1.94 -5.18 2.82
N LEU A 237 2.41 -5.84 3.87
CA LEU A 237 3.41 -6.90 3.79
C LEU A 237 2.73 -8.24 3.55
N SER A 238 2.84 -8.77 2.33
CA SER A 238 2.36 -10.11 2.03
C SER A 238 3.11 -11.20 2.82
N GLY A 239 2.61 -12.43 2.78
CA GLY A 239 3.33 -13.59 3.32
C GLY A 239 4.69 -13.87 2.66
N TYR A 240 4.90 -13.50 1.38
CA TYR A 240 6.22 -13.68 0.73
C TYR A 240 7.23 -12.60 1.16
N SER A 241 6.77 -11.50 1.75
CA SER A 241 7.61 -10.45 2.31
C SER A 241 8.07 -10.76 3.75
N LEU A 242 7.58 -11.87 4.35
CA LEU A 242 7.87 -12.28 5.72
C LEU A 242 8.78 -13.52 5.71
N LEU A 243 10.00 -13.37 5.18
CA LEU A 243 10.95 -14.47 5.07
C LEU A 243 11.47 -14.86 6.45
N MET A 244 11.09 -16.05 6.90
CA MET A 244 11.52 -16.64 8.17
C MET A 244 12.24 -17.95 7.91
N SER A 245 13.35 -18.17 8.61
CA SER A 245 14.03 -19.45 8.63
C SER A 245 13.50 -20.30 9.80
N ASP A 246 13.31 -21.60 9.56
CA ASP A 246 12.89 -22.54 10.61
C ASP A 246 13.96 -22.59 11.72
N PRO A 247 13.64 -22.22 12.97
CA PRO A 247 14.61 -22.26 14.06
C PRO A 247 14.92 -23.70 14.52
N GLY A 248 14.29 -24.73 13.94
CA GLY A 248 14.45 -26.14 14.28
C GLY A 248 13.47 -26.61 15.37
N ALA A 249 13.28 -27.92 15.47
CA ALA A 249 12.15 -28.58 16.14
C ALA A 249 11.95 -28.32 17.66
N ASN A 250 12.80 -27.53 18.32
CA ASN A 250 12.73 -27.33 19.78
C ASN A 250 12.96 -25.90 20.26
N VAL A 251 12.96 -24.91 19.35
CA VAL A 251 13.20 -23.52 19.75
C VAL A 251 11.88 -22.84 20.09
N LYS A 252 11.63 -22.64 21.39
CA LYS A 252 10.54 -21.80 21.93
C LYS A 252 10.93 -20.32 22.09
N ASP A 253 12.13 -19.98 21.66
CA ASP A 253 12.75 -18.68 21.86
C ASP A 253 12.62 -17.83 20.58
N TYR A 254 11.73 -16.84 20.63
CA TYR A 254 11.37 -15.97 19.52
C TYR A 254 12.55 -15.17 18.97
N ASP A 255 13.51 -14.85 19.83
CA ASP A 255 14.67 -14.05 19.44
C ASP A 255 15.59 -14.83 18.48
N LYS A 256 15.39 -16.16 18.37
CA LYS A 256 16.12 -17.06 17.47
C LYS A 256 15.43 -17.34 16.13
N ILE A 257 14.27 -16.76 15.84
CA ILE A 257 13.67 -16.85 14.50
C ILE A 257 14.46 -15.92 13.56
N GLU A 258 15.25 -16.52 12.69
CA GLU A 258 16.08 -15.85 11.70
C GLU A 258 15.29 -15.49 10.42
N GLY A 259 15.95 -14.77 9.50
CA GLY A 259 15.37 -14.23 8.27
C GLY A 259 14.99 -12.76 8.40
N THR A 260 14.68 -12.12 7.27
CA THR A 260 14.49 -10.66 7.13
C THR A 260 13.12 -10.15 7.60
N TRP A 261 12.26 -11.01 8.14
CA TRP A 261 10.89 -10.64 8.49
C TRP A 261 10.79 -9.51 9.52
N LYS A 262 11.73 -9.43 10.49
CA LYS A 262 11.74 -8.38 11.51
C LYS A 262 12.09 -7.06 10.87
N GLU A 263 13.16 -7.03 10.11
CA GLU A 263 13.67 -5.88 9.36
C GLU A 263 12.58 -5.38 8.40
N ALA A 264 11.89 -6.28 7.71
CA ALA A 264 10.85 -5.93 6.77
C ALA A 264 9.66 -5.21 7.44
N ILE A 265 9.23 -5.69 8.61
CA ILE A 265 8.17 -5.05 9.40
C ILE A 265 8.63 -3.71 9.93
N LEU A 266 9.84 -3.64 10.51
CA LEU A 266 10.36 -2.41 11.09
C LEU A 266 10.56 -1.31 10.03
N GLU A 267 11.06 -1.66 8.86
CA GLU A 267 11.17 -0.73 7.73
C GLU A 267 9.78 -0.26 7.27
N ALA A 268 8.81 -1.17 7.12
CA ALA A 268 7.45 -0.81 6.74
C ALA A 268 6.77 0.12 7.76
N VAL A 269 6.98 -0.12 9.07
CA VAL A 269 6.51 0.74 10.15
C VAL A 269 7.16 2.11 10.07
N SER A 270 8.50 2.14 9.94
CA SER A 270 9.27 3.37 9.84
C SER A 270 8.85 4.22 8.65
N ALA A 271 8.76 3.61 7.46
CA ALA A 271 8.30 4.27 6.24
C ALA A 271 6.86 4.79 6.37
N THR A 272 5.96 4.01 6.97
CA THR A 272 4.58 4.45 7.24
C THR A 272 4.56 5.64 8.18
N LYS A 273 5.30 5.62 9.30
CA LYS A 273 5.37 6.76 10.23
C LYS A 273 5.92 8.03 9.56
N ARG A 274 6.86 7.91 8.61
CA ARG A 274 7.35 9.06 7.82
C ARG A 274 6.27 9.66 6.90
N ALA A 275 5.39 8.84 6.33
CA ALA A 275 4.30 9.31 5.46
C ALA A 275 3.11 9.89 6.25
N PHE A 276 2.93 9.45 7.50
CA PHE A 276 1.81 9.81 8.37
C PHE A 276 2.31 10.39 9.69
N PRO A 277 2.98 11.56 9.70
CA PRO A 277 3.43 12.20 10.93
C PRO A 277 2.24 12.47 11.86
N GLY A 278 2.40 12.13 13.13
CA GLY A 278 1.35 12.18 14.15
C GLY A 278 0.33 11.03 14.10
N GLY A 279 0.36 10.17 13.08
CA GLY A 279 -0.59 9.05 12.94
C GLY A 279 -0.26 7.83 13.82
N GLU A 280 -1.29 7.08 14.21
CA GLU A 280 -1.17 5.83 14.96
C GLU A 280 -1.11 4.64 14.02
N VAL A 281 0.08 4.04 13.83
CA VAL A 281 0.21 2.84 12.99
C VAL A 281 -0.37 1.62 13.70
N VAL A 282 -1.41 1.03 13.11
CA VAL A 282 -2.11 -0.15 13.63
C VAL A 282 -1.89 -1.33 12.69
N ALA A 283 -1.30 -2.39 13.22
CA ALA A 283 -1.11 -3.62 12.48
C ALA A 283 -2.42 -4.42 12.36
N HIS A 284 -2.75 -4.86 11.15
CA HIS A 284 -3.78 -5.87 10.93
C HIS A 284 -3.14 -7.16 10.43
N LEU A 285 -3.43 -8.27 11.11
CA LEU A 285 -2.87 -9.58 10.81
C LEU A 285 -3.87 -10.42 10.01
N ASP A 286 -3.49 -10.88 8.82
CA ASP A 286 -4.25 -11.90 8.10
C ASP A 286 -4.02 -13.29 8.73
N ALA A 287 -5.09 -14.02 9.02
CA ALA A 287 -5.05 -15.37 9.59
C ALA A 287 -4.28 -16.40 8.73
N ILE A 288 -4.02 -16.11 7.45
CA ILE A 288 -3.14 -16.96 6.62
C ILE A 288 -1.67 -16.89 7.10
N VAL A 289 -1.25 -15.81 7.77
CA VAL A 289 0.00 -15.79 8.56
C VAL A 289 -0.07 -16.90 9.62
N THR A 290 -1.20 -17.04 10.29
CA THR A 290 -1.41 -18.02 11.37
C THR A 290 -1.47 -19.48 10.91
N LEU A 291 -1.76 -19.74 9.62
CA LEU A 291 -1.84 -21.10 9.08
C LEU A 291 -0.55 -21.57 8.40
N LYS A 292 0.18 -20.67 7.73
CA LYS A 292 1.50 -20.99 7.17
C LYS A 292 2.60 -20.94 8.22
N PHE A 293 2.46 -20.06 9.19
CA PHE A 293 3.41 -19.92 10.27
C PHE A 293 2.85 -20.52 11.54
N ILE A 294 3.63 -21.40 12.15
CA ILE A 294 3.24 -22.12 13.35
C ILE A 294 3.11 -21.11 14.51
N PHE A 295 2.29 -21.41 15.53
CA PHE A 295 1.92 -20.55 16.66
C PHE A 295 3.04 -19.65 17.23
N TRP A 296 4.30 -20.09 17.20
CA TRP A 296 5.45 -19.30 17.65
C TRP A 296 5.72 -18.06 16.80
N VAL A 297 5.47 -18.09 15.50
CA VAL A 297 5.69 -16.93 14.62
C VAL A 297 4.71 -15.80 14.92
N VAL A 298 3.43 -16.15 15.09
CA VAL A 298 2.41 -15.17 15.49
C VAL A 298 2.77 -14.55 16.83
N SER A 299 3.28 -15.34 17.77
CA SER A 299 3.74 -14.84 19.07
C SER A 299 4.97 -13.93 18.95
N GLY A 300 5.94 -14.26 18.08
CA GLY A 300 7.11 -13.41 17.82
C GLY A 300 6.74 -12.08 17.15
N LEU A 301 5.79 -12.12 16.20
CA LEU A 301 5.23 -10.95 15.56
C LEU A 301 4.53 -10.02 16.55
N LEU A 302 3.64 -10.56 17.40
CA LEU A 302 2.95 -9.78 18.41
C LEU A 302 3.92 -9.15 19.42
N ARG A 303 4.96 -9.88 19.84
CA ARG A 303 6.00 -9.33 20.72
C ARG A 303 6.82 -8.22 20.04
N LEU A 304 7.15 -8.36 18.76
CA LEU A 304 7.85 -7.31 18.02
C LEU A 304 7.02 -6.03 17.97
N LEU A 305 5.72 -6.14 17.71
CA LEU A 305 4.79 -5.02 17.69
C LEU A 305 4.66 -4.37 19.08
N GLU A 306 4.57 -5.19 20.14
CA GLU A 306 4.56 -4.73 21.54
C GLU A 306 5.83 -3.94 21.90
N LEU A 307 7.02 -4.46 21.55
CA LEU A 307 8.30 -3.78 21.79
C LEU A 307 8.41 -2.40 21.09
N HIS A 308 7.60 -2.17 20.05
CA HIS A 308 7.58 -0.93 19.28
C HIS A 308 6.30 -0.10 19.51
N CYS A 309 5.56 -0.40 20.59
CA CYS A 309 4.34 0.28 21.01
C CYS A 309 3.27 0.34 19.92
N MET A 310 3.08 -0.76 19.19
CA MET A 310 2.09 -0.86 18.11
C MET A 310 0.89 -1.72 18.53
N CYS A 311 -0.31 -1.23 18.21
CA CYS A 311 -1.54 -2.02 18.36
C CYS A 311 -1.67 -3.04 17.22
N ALA A 312 -2.17 -4.24 17.54
CA ALA A 312 -2.41 -5.30 16.57
C ALA A 312 -3.87 -5.79 16.63
N THR A 313 -4.47 -6.04 15.47
CA THR A 313 -5.85 -6.56 15.33
C THR A 313 -5.89 -7.69 14.30
N GLY A 314 -6.74 -8.71 14.48
CA GLY A 314 -6.86 -9.80 13.52
C GLY A 314 -7.77 -10.95 13.95
N LEU A 315 -8.22 -11.75 12.97
CA LEU A 315 -9.03 -12.96 13.19
C LEU A 315 -8.13 -14.13 13.62
N PHE A 316 -8.20 -14.54 14.88
CA PHE A 316 -7.61 -15.80 15.32
C PHE A 316 -8.71 -16.87 15.33
N SER A 317 -8.64 -17.82 14.41
CA SER A 317 -9.50 -19.01 14.46
C SER A 317 -8.92 -20.00 15.47
N SER A 318 -9.51 -20.10 16.68
CA SER A 318 -9.36 -21.30 17.49
C SER A 318 -10.27 -22.40 16.92
N HIS A 319 -9.69 -23.51 16.49
CA HIS A 319 -10.46 -24.69 16.12
C HIS A 319 -11.03 -25.35 17.40
N HIS A 320 -12.31 -25.11 17.69
CA HIS A 320 -13.15 -26.07 18.39
C HIS A 320 -14.63 -25.90 17.97
N PRO A 321 -15.34 -26.98 17.58
CA PRO A 321 -16.74 -26.88 17.23
C PRO A 321 -17.60 -27.04 18.48
N SER A 322 -18.34 -26.00 18.88
CA SER A 322 -19.72 -26.17 19.39
C SER A 322 -20.38 -24.87 19.86
N HIS A 323 -21.64 -24.74 19.42
CA HIS A 323 -22.77 -23.99 19.99
C HIS A 323 -22.94 -22.48 19.72
N HIS A 324 -24.00 -22.22 18.95
CA HIS A 324 -24.74 -20.97 18.85
C HIS A 324 -24.89 -20.23 20.19
N ARG A 325 -24.48 -18.96 20.21
CA ARG A 325 -25.15 -17.89 20.96
C ARG A 325 -25.00 -16.57 20.23
N THR A 326 -26.13 -16.03 19.81
CA THR A 326 -26.33 -14.62 19.46
C THR A 326 -26.17 -13.77 20.71
N LEU A 327 -25.31 -12.76 20.69
CA LEU A 327 -25.32 -11.66 21.67
C LEU A 327 -25.03 -10.33 20.97
N THR A 328 -26.02 -9.45 21.06
CA THR A 328 -26.01 -8.02 20.74
C THR A 328 -25.51 -7.20 21.94
N ASN A 329 -24.70 -6.16 21.67
CA ASN A 329 -24.47 -4.89 22.41
C ASN A 329 -22.98 -4.50 22.24
N SER A 330 -22.61 -3.36 21.66
CA SER A 330 -22.78 -1.96 22.12
C SER A 330 -22.16 -1.73 23.51
N ASN A 331 -20.84 -1.52 23.54
CA ASN A 331 -20.11 -0.53 24.36
C ASN A 331 -18.60 -0.76 24.19
N ASP A 332 -17.88 0.31 23.86
CA ASP A 332 -16.42 0.35 23.79
C ASP A 332 -15.83 0.33 25.21
N GLU A 333 -15.23 -0.80 25.62
CA GLU A 333 -14.36 -0.88 26.79
C GLU A 333 -12.97 -1.36 26.36
N VAL A 334 -11.95 -0.56 26.70
CA VAL A 334 -10.52 -0.90 26.55
C VAL A 334 -10.15 -1.91 27.63
N LEU A 335 -9.69 -3.10 27.24
CA LEU A 335 -9.40 -4.19 28.19
C LEU A 335 -8.01 -4.05 28.82
N CYS A 336 -7.98 -4.09 30.16
CA CYS A 336 -6.75 -4.05 30.97
C CYS A 336 -6.05 -5.42 31.02
N ALA A 337 -4.74 -5.41 31.30
CA ALA A 337 -3.74 -6.50 31.22
C ALA A 337 -4.13 -7.90 31.77
N HIS A 338 -5.20 -7.99 32.57
CA HIS A 338 -5.65 -9.24 33.18
C HIS A 338 -6.37 -10.20 32.20
N GLN A 339 -6.93 -9.70 31.07
CA GLN A 339 -7.68 -10.53 30.09
C GLN A 339 -6.86 -11.02 28.89
N VAL A 340 -5.63 -10.53 28.70
CA VAL A 340 -4.66 -11.10 27.74
C VAL A 340 -4.35 -12.57 28.06
N HIS A 341 -4.55 -12.98 29.30
CA HIS A 341 -4.37 -14.36 29.75
C HIS A 341 -5.48 -15.33 29.30
N GLU A 342 -6.69 -14.85 29.00
CA GLU A 342 -7.78 -15.73 28.53
C GLU A 342 -7.74 -15.97 27.01
N ILE A 343 -7.16 -15.05 26.24
CA ILE A 343 -6.84 -15.26 24.81
C ILE A 343 -5.90 -16.47 24.64
N ARG A 344 -4.97 -16.68 25.58
CA ARG A 344 -4.08 -17.85 25.60
C ARG A 344 -4.81 -19.20 25.79
N ARG A 345 -6.08 -19.20 26.20
CA ARG A 345 -6.87 -20.43 26.45
C ARG A 345 -7.91 -20.72 25.37
N GLY A 346 -8.03 -19.90 24.33
CA GLY A 346 -8.81 -20.22 23.12
C GLY A 346 -10.33 -20.04 23.19
N PHE A 347 -10.84 -19.26 24.15
CA PHE A 347 -12.29 -19.19 24.47
C PHE A 347 -13.11 -18.05 23.82
N LEU A 348 -12.53 -17.15 23.00
CA LEU A 348 -13.30 -16.02 22.42
C LEU A 348 -13.04 -15.83 20.91
N PRO A 349 -14.09 -15.62 20.09
CA PRO A 349 -13.94 -15.16 18.70
C PRO A 349 -13.62 -13.65 18.67
N ILE A 350 -12.57 -13.26 17.93
CA ILE A 350 -11.95 -11.93 18.04
C ILE A 350 -12.44 -10.98 16.93
N TRP A 351 -13.12 -9.91 17.35
CA TRP A 351 -13.35 -8.65 16.60
C TRP A 351 -13.17 -7.44 17.55
N LEU A 352 -12.07 -7.40 18.33
CA LEU A 352 -11.78 -6.25 19.19
C LEU A 352 -10.32 -5.81 19.06
N PRO A 353 -10.05 -4.50 19.02
CA PRO A 353 -8.69 -3.96 19.06
C PRO A 353 -8.04 -4.29 20.40
N VAL A 354 -6.86 -4.90 20.37
CA VAL A 354 -6.05 -5.09 21.57
C VAL A 354 -5.10 -3.90 21.66
N CYS A 355 -5.45 -2.89 22.48
CA CYS A 355 -4.48 -1.91 22.95
C CYS A 355 -3.60 -2.60 23.99
N ILE A 356 -2.30 -2.71 23.68
CA ILE A 356 -1.31 -3.27 24.61
C ILE A 356 -0.50 -2.06 25.09
N CYS A 357 -0.80 -1.58 26.31
CA CYS A 357 -0.02 -0.59 27.03
C CYS A 357 1.02 -1.27 27.92
#